data_AF-A0A424HVN9-F1
#
_entry.id   AF-A0A424HVN9-F1
#
_cell.length_a   1.000
_cell.length_b   1.000
_cell.length_c   1.000
_cell.angle_alpha   90.00
_cell.angle_beta   90.00
_cell.angle_gamma   90.00
#
_symmetry.space_group_name_H-M   'P 1'
#
loop_
_entity.id
_entity.type
_entity.pdbx_description
1 polymer ?
#
loop_
_entity_poly.entity_id
_entity_poly.type
_entity_poly.pdbx_seq_one_letter_code
_entity_poly.pdbx_strand_id
1 'polypeptide(L)'
;MNSSASEHSRCRGGCFIEKWRLLGALIPILWLVPNASSQDLDDGAKIYATYCAQCHGPNLEGGQASSFLDGIWNYASGYNLHRDNIKFGIPGTHMIAWGSVLKDEQIEAVLNFILEREKEMGVQPPPPNPLSETEHFNLKVEVLAEGLEQPWGIEFLDDRTAVFSEFPGRLRLLVDGQVDYRPIANTPKPATRPSGQSFGFMDVALHPNFAENGWIYLCYIDEVPEIVGDEPNRRCATRIVRGRIVDRRWVGEEVVYDPRPEDYTVVYDHFGARMLFDHEGYLYLSIGDRGRMLDSQSLARPEGKFHRMHDDGRPVDSNPYNSLEKYGVLPTVYAYGTRNAQGMALHPETHEVWAAEHGPMGGDEINVVKAGANYGWPLATKGLDRDGTVQTPHKSLPGMVEPIHYWIPSPAVGGIEFSTSPLFPDWKNNLLVGFLKHQQIVRVVLDGHTVVKEEVVLKESGRVREIKTGPDGSLYVLIDRRGMILRLTPEK
;
A
#
# COMPACT_ATOMS: atom_id res chain seq x y z
N MET A 1 20.82 -31.90 -69.91
CA MET A 1 21.52 -33.19 -70.06
C MET A 1 20.88 -34.17 -69.09
N ASN A 2 20.18 -35.17 -69.66
CA ASN A 2 19.82 -36.53 -69.20
C ASN A 2 19.23 -36.71 -67.77
N SER A 3 17.90 -36.94 -67.63
CA SER A 3 17.13 -38.22 -67.73
C SER A 3 17.25 -39.06 -66.43
N SER A 4 16.22 -39.56 -65.74
CA SER A 4 15.04 -40.38 -66.10
C SER A 4 14.08 -40.43 -64.88
N ALA A 5 12.74 -40.29 -64.94
CA ALA A 5 11.64 -41.07 -65.56
C ALA A 5 11.21 -42.38 -64.83
N SER A 6 10.00 -42.37 -64.22
CA SER A 6 8.90 -43.41 -64.25
C SER A 6 7.90 -43.12 -63.10
N GLU A 7 6.65 -42.66 -63.29
CA GLU A 7 5.38 -43.38 -63.65
C GLU A 7 5.07 -44.60 -62.74
N HIS A 8 3.87 -44.90 -62.21
CA HIS A 8 2.47 -44.54 -62.52
C HIS A 8 1.47 -45.10 -61.45
N SER A 9 0.28 -44.48 -61.34
CA SER A 9 -1.04 -45.06 -60.92
C SER A 9 -1.31 -45.30 -59.40
N ARG A 10 -2.49 -45.14 -58.77
CA ARG A 10 -3.92 -45.03 -59.14
C ARG A 10 -4.75 -44.23 -58.10
N CYS A 11 -5.72 -43.50 -58.61
CA CYS A 11 -7.09 -43.17 -58.16
C CYS A 11 -7.72 -43.62 -56.79
N ARG A 12 -8.50 -42.67 -56.23
CA ARG A 12 -9.90 -42.68 -55.72
C ARG A 12 -10.19 -42.68 -54.20
N GLY A 13 -11.13 -41.78 -53.82
CA GLY A 13 -11.90 -41.70 -52.56
C GLY A 13 -11.37 -40.59 -51.63
N GLY A 14 -12.04 -39.46 -51.34
CA GLY A 14 -13.46 -39.19 -51.19
C GLY A 14 -13.86 -39.34 -49.71
N CYS A 15 -13.72 -38.30 -48.88
CA CYS A 15 -14.59 -38.07 -47.71
C CYS A 15 -14.35 -36.69 -47.04
N PHE A 16 -15.46 -35.95 -46.91
CA PHE A 16 -15.86 -34.96 -45.90
C PHE A 16 -14.81 -34.38 -44.92
N ILE A 17 -14.62 -33.06 -44.96
CA ILE A 17 -14.09 -32.27 -43.84
C ILE A 17 -15.27 -31.55 -43.18
N GLU A 18 -15.66 -32.03 -42.00
CA GLU A 18 -16.59 -31.35 -41.09
C GLU A 18 -15.93 -30.13 -40.43
N LYS A 19 -16.70 -29.03 -40.37
CA LYS A 19 -16.36 -27.81 -39.64
C LYS A 19 -16.50 -28.06 -38.13
N TRP A 20 -15.41 -28.00 -37.39
CA TRP A 20 -15.46 -27.89 -35.93
C TRP A 20 -15.39 -26.41 -35.50
N ARG A 21 -16.50 -25.94 -34.90
CA ARG A 21 -16.55 -24.71 -34.11
C ARG A 21 -15.90 -25.00 -32.76
N LEU A 22 -14.75 -24.36 -32.48
CA LEU A 22 -14.18 -24.34 -31.13
C LEU A 22 -14.83 -23.22 -30.33
N LEU A 23 -15.75 -23.61 -29.44
CA LEU A 23 -16.15 -22.81 -28.29
C LEU A 23 -14.95 -22.73 -27.34
N GLY A 24 -14.38 -21.53 -27.19
CA GLY A 24 -13.36 -21.25 -26.19
C GLY A 24 -13.99 -21.28 -24.80
N ALA A 25 -13.79 -22.39 -24.07
CA ALA A 25 -14.05 -22.44 -22.65
C ALA A 25 -13.00 -21.60 -21.92
N LEU A 26 -13.46 -20.58 -21.19
CA LEU A 26 -12.67 -19.88 -20.19
C LEU A 26 -12.27 -20.90 -19.11
N ILE A 27 -11.01 -21.33 -19.13
CA ILE A 27 -10.43 -22.10 -18.04
C ILE A 27 -10.10 -21.10 -16.93
N PRO A 28 -10.74 -21.18 -15.75
CA PRO A 28 -10.31 -20.38 -14.62
C PRO A 28 -8.88 -20.81 -14.30
N ILE A 29 -7.97 -19.84 -14.26
CA ILE A 29 -6.61 -20.09 -13.78
C ILE A 29 -6.75 -20.41 -12.29
N LEU A 30 -6.78 -21.71 -11.98
CA LEU A 30 -6.67 -22.19 -10.61
C LEU A 30 -5.33 -21.71 -10.09
N TRP A 31 -5.36 -20.90 -9.04
CA TRP A 31 -4.22 -20.68 -8.18
C TRP A 31 -3.74 -22.05 -7.71
N LEU A 32 -2.53 -22.44 -8.11
CA LEU A 32 -1.88 -23.64 -7.60
C LEU A 32 -1.45 -23.35 -6.16
N VAL A 33 -2.40 -23.52 -5.23
CA VAL A 33 -2.05 -23.89 -3.86
C VAL A 33 -1.40 -25.26 -3.97
N PRO A 34 -0.20 -25.50 -3.42
CA PRO A 34 0.31 -26.85 -3.33
C PRO A 34 -0.73 -27.70 -2.58
N ASN A 35 -1.28 -28.73 -3.23
CA ASN A 35 -2.19 -29.65 -2.57
C ASN A 35 -1.40 -30.35 -1.46
N ALA A 36 -1.66 -29.97 -0.21
CA ALA A 36 -1.08 -30.62 0.96
C ALA A 36 -1.52 -32.10 1.00
N SER A 37 -0.62 -32.99 1.42
CA SER A 37 -1.01 -34.38 1.60
C SER A 37 -1.94 -34.52 2.83
N SER A 38 -2.73 -35.59 2.90
CA SER A 38 -3.57 -35.86 4.08
C SER A 38 -2.76 -35.94 5.37
N GLN A 39 -1.52 -36.44 5.28
CA GLN A 39 -0.60 -36.50 6.41
C GLN A 39 -0.18 -35.10 6.87
N ASP A 40 0.09 -34.18 5.94
CA ASP A 40 0.45 -32.80 6.26
C ASP A 40 -0.70 -32.07 6.96
N LEU A 41 -1.94 -32.30 6.53
CA LEU A 41 -3.13 -31.72 7.16
C LEU A 41 -3.37 -32.28 8.58
N ASP A 42 -3.18 -33.58 8.79
CA ASP A 42 -3.29 -34.20 10.12
C ASP A 42 -2.21 -33.67 11.08
N ASP A 43 -0.99 -33.47 10.60
CA ASP A 43 0.10 -32.93 11.40
C ASP A 43 -0.10 -31.44 11.68
N GLY A 44 -0.57 -30.67 10.68
CA GLY A 44 -1.01 -29.29 10.83
C GLY A 44 -2.10 -29.12 11.88
N ALA A 45 -3.12 -29.99 11.87
CA ALA A 45 -4.20 -29.99 12.84
C ALA A 45 -3.71 -30.21 14.29
N LYS A 46 -2.76 -31.13 14.49
CA LYS A 46 -2.16 -31.39 15.82
C LYS A 46 -1.35 -30.20 16.31
N ILE A 47 -0.56 -29.59 15.42
CA ILE A 47 0.23 -28.39 15.73
C ILE A 47 -0.71 -27.24 16.09
N TYR A 48 -1.77 -27.01 15.29
CA TYR A 48 -2.78 -26.00 15.57
C TYR A 48 -3.40 -26.17 16.95
N ALA A 49 -3.87 -27.38 17.26
CA ALA A 49 -4.50 -27.69 18.55
C ALA A 49 -3.56 -27.44 19.74
N THR A 50 -2.25 -27.66 19.54
CA THR A 50 -1.23 -27.50 20.59
C THR A 50 -0.85 -26.04 20.82
N TYR A 51 -0.65 -25.26 19.76
CA TYR A 51 0.01 -23.96 19.84
C TYR A 51 -0.90 -22.76 19.50
N CYS A 52 -1.93 -22.96 18.67
CA CYS A 52 -2.71 -21.86 18.09
C CYS A 52 -4.15 -21.77 18.66
N ALA A 53 -4.76 -22.92 18.96
CA ALA A 53 -6.16 -23.04 19.36
C ALA A 53 -6.53 -22.25 20.63
N GLN A 54 -5.58 -21.99 21.52
CA GLN A 54 -5.85 -21.19 22.74
C GLN A 54 -6.23 -19.74 22.40
N CYS A 55 -5.66 -19.18 21.34
CA CYS A 55 -5.93 -17.80 20.92
C CYS A 55 -7.00 -17.73 19.83
N HIS A 56 -6.95 -18.65 18.86
CA HIS A 56 -7.79 -18.64 17.67
C HIS A 56 -9.01 -19.59 17.76
N GLY A 57 -9.23 -20.22 18.92
CA GLY A 57 -10.31 -21.17 19.13
C GLY A 57 -9.99 -22.57 18.57
N PRO A 58 -10.48 -23.65 19.19
CA PRO A 58 -10.21 -25.02 18.75
C PRO A 58 -10.80 -25.37 17.36
N ASN A 59 -11.78 -24.62 16.90
CA ASN A 59 -12.46 -24.77 15.60
C ASN A 59 -12.21 -23.56 14.68
N LEU A 60 -11.14 -22.80 14.88
CA LEU A 60 -10.80 -21.58 14.15
C LEU A 60 -11.76 -20.40 14.36
N GLU A 61 -12.71 -20.52 15.29
CA GLU A 61 -13.79 -19.58 15.53
C GLU A 61 -13.32 -18.24 16.12
N GLY A 62 -12.05 -18.15 16.52
CA GLY A 62 -11.46 -17.00 17.19
C GLY A 62 -11.61 -17.08 18.71
N GLY A 63 -11.23 -16.00 19.37
CA GLY A 63 -11.30 -15.89 20.82
C GLY A 63 -10.55 -14.67 21.32
N GLN A 64 -9.35 -14.88 21.85
CA GLN A 64 -8.43 -13.77 22.17
C GLN A 64 -7.79 -13.16 20.92
N ALA A 65 -7.74 -13.92 19.82
CA ALA A 65 -7.30 -13.46 18.52
C ALA A 65 -8.43 -13.60 17.48
N SER A 66 -8.19 -13.06 16.28
CA SER A 66 -9.15 -13.08 15.18
C SER A 66 -9.62 -14.49 14.81
N SER A 67 -10.88 -14.58 14.39
CA SER A 67 -11.43 -15.77 13.74
C SER A 67 -10.73 -15.99 12.40
N PHE A 68 -10.62 -17.25 11.97
CA PHE A 68 -10.37 -17.58 10.57
C PHE A 68 -11.68 -17.95 9.85
N LEU A 69 -12.81 -18.03 10.54
CA LEU A 69 -14.09 -18.40 9.95
C LEU A 69 -14.85 -17.23 9.30
N ASP A 70 -14.31 -16.02 9.40
CA ASP A 70 -14.84 -14.83 8.73
C ASP A 70 -14.13 -14.56 7.39
N GLY A 71 -13.05 -15.27 7.07
CA GLY A 71 -12.25 -15.09 5.86
C GLY A 71 -11.45 -13.78 5.84
N ILE A 72 -11.32 -13.09 6.98
CA ILE A 72 -10.66 -11.80 7.10
C ILE A 72 -9.28 -11.97 7.74
N TRP A 73 -8.24 -11.93 6.90
CA TRP A 73 -6.86 -11.92 7.37
C TRP A 73 -6.41 -10.52 7.76
N ASN A 74 -6.53 -10.21 9.05
CA ASN A 74 -6.33 -8.85 9.56
C ASN A 74 -4.91 -8.32 9.44
N TYR A 75 -3.88 -9.13 9.20
CA TYR A 75 -2.47 -8.70 9.29
C TYR A 75 -1.62 -8.88 8.03
N ALA A 76 -2.08 -9.65 7.04
CA ALA A 76 -1.40 -9.89 5.78
C ALA A 76 -2.41 -10.41 4.75
N SER A 77 -2.01 -10.45 3.48
CA SER A 77 -2.75 -11.13 2.40
C SER A 77 -1.78 -11.97 1.57
N GLY A 78 -2.11 -13.23 1.32
CA GLY A 78 -1.32 -14.12 0.50
C GLY A 78 -0.48 -15.10 1.32
N TYR A 79 -0.28 -16.29 0.74
CA TYR A 79 0.28 -17.46 1.42
C TYR A 79 1.58 -17.19 2.16
N ASN A 80 2.56 -16.59 1.48
CA ASN A 80 3.87 -16.32 2.07
C ASN A 80 3.76 -15.39 3.29
N LEU A 81 3.00 -14.30 3.17
CA LEU A 81 2.86 -13.35 4.27
C LEU A 81 2.08 -13.95 5.46
N HIS A 82 1.11 -14.85 5.22
CA HIS A 82 0.46 -15.60 6.30
C HIS A 82 1.43 -16.53 7.02
N ARG A 83 2.20 -17.34 6.26
CA ARG A 83 3.24 -18.22 6.82
C ARG A 83 4.21 -17.43 7.68
N ASP A 84 4.61 -16.28 7.17
CA ASP A 84 5.63 -15.48 7.80
C ASP A 84 5.12 -14.75 9.05
N ASN A 85 3.84 -14.37 9.11
CA ASN A 85 3.22 -13.93 10.36
C ASN A 85 3.23 -15.02 11.44
N ILE A 86 3.09 -16.29 11.06
CA ILE A 86 3.23 -17.41 12.01
C ILE A 86 4.70 -17.54 12.44
N LYS A 87 5.62 -17.52 11.48
CA LYS A 87 7.06 -17.69 11.74
C LYS A 87 7.66 -16.58 12.60
N PHE A 88 7.38 -15.33 12.28
CA PHE A 88 8.03 -14.15 12.87
C PHE A 88 7.14 -13.41 13.89
N GLY A 89 5.88 -13.83 14.04
CA GLY A 89 4.91 -13.15 14.88
C GLY A 89 4.46 -11.82 14.28
N ILE A 90 3.58 -11.13 15.00
CA ILE A 90 3.02 -9.85 14.57
C ILE A 90 3.34 -8.80 15.65
N PRO A 91 4.27 -7.87 15.40
CA PRO A 91 4.63 -6.85 16.37
C PRO A 91 3.43 -6.01 16.82
N GLY A 92 3.38 -5.69 18.12
CA GLY A 92 2.28 -4.94 18.73
C GLY A 92 1.02 -5.75 18.98
N THR A 93 1.08 -7.08 18.84
CA THR A 93 -0.03 -8.00 19.16
C THR A 93 0.44 -9.10 20.12
N HIS A 94 -0.48 -9.96 20.56
CA HIS A 94 -0.16 -11.16 21.33
C HIS A 94 0.36 -12.32 20.47
N MET A 95 0.44 -12.18 19.13
CA MET A 95 0.95 -13.21 18.23
C MET A 95 2.48 -13.23 18.25
N ILE A 96 3.04 -14.16 19.04
CA ILE A 96 4.49 -14.37 19.16
C ILE A 96 5.08 -15.03 17.91
N ALA A 97 6.41 -14.98 17.79
CA ALA A 97 7.15 -15.67 16.73
C ALA A 97 7.25 -17.17 17.02
N TRP A 98 6.73 -18.03 16.13
CA TRP A 98 6.78 -19.48 16.29
C TRP A 98 8.00 -20.14 15.62
N GLY A 99 8.78 -19.41 14.83
CA GLY A 99 9.96 -19.95 14.12
C GLY A 99 11.11 -20.43 15.01
N SER A 100 11.06 -20.16 16.32
CA SER A 100 11.98 -20.72 17.32
C SER A 100 11.50 -22.05 17.93
N VAL A 101 10.23 -22.41 17.70
CA VAL A 101 9.56 -23.59 18.26
C VAL A 101 9.19 -24.60 17.17
N LEU A 102 8.71 -24.10 16.03
CA LEU A 102 8.27 -24.88 14.88
C LEU A 102 9.27 -24.77 13.73
N LYS A 103 9.53 -25.89 13.05
CA LYS A 103 10.27 -25.89 11.78
C LYS A 103 9.42 -25.29 10.67
N ASP A 104 10.07 -24.87 9.58
CA ASP A 104 9.37 -24.27 8.44
C ASP A 104 8.30 -25.21 7.87
N GLU A 105 8.57 -26.51 7.74
CA GLU A 105 7.59 -27.49 7.25
C GLU A 105 6.38 -27.61 8.18
N GLN A 106 6.58 -27.44 9.49
CA GLN A 106 5.52 -27.47 10.49
C GLN A 106 4.66 -26.20 10.45
N ILE A 107 5.29 -25.05 10.16
CA ILE A 107 4.59 -23.77 9.94
C ILE A 107 3.74 -23.85 8.67
N GLU A 108 4.29 -24.41 7.59
CA GLU A 108 3.54 -24.65 6.35
C GLU A 108 2.39 -25.63 6.59
N ALA A 109 2.62 -26.70 7.36
CA ALA A 109 1.56 -27.67 7.68
C ALA A 109 0.39 -27.04 8.45
N VAL A 110 0.67 -26.20 9.47
CA VAL A 110 -0.40 -25.51 10.21
C VAL A 110 -1.13 -24.48 9.34
N LEU A 111 -0.42 -23.74 8.49
CA LEU A 111 -1.06 -22.80 7.57
C LEU A 111 -1.95 -23.54 6.56
N ASN A 112 -1.45 -24.61 5.94
CA ASN A 112 -2.23 -25.44 5.02
C ASN A 112 -3.48 -26.04 5.69
N PHE A 113 -3.37 -26.47 6.96
CA PHE A 113 -4.53 -26.91 7.73
C PHE A 113 -5.58 -25.80 7.89
N ILE A 114 -5.16 -24.58 8.26
CA ILE A 114 -6.08 -23.44 8.41
C ILE A 114 -6.77 -23.13 7.07
N LEU A 115 -5.99 -22.99 5.99
CA LEU A 115 -6.51 -22.65 4.66
C LEU A 115 -7.43 -23.74 4.09
N GLU A 116 -7.09 -25.02 4.26
CA GLU A 116 -7.97 -26.11 3.82
C GLU A 116 -9.25 -26.16 4.65
N ARG A 117 -9.21 -25.84 5.95
CA ARG A 117 -10.42 -25.73 6.78
C ARG A 117 -11.31 -24.56 6.39
N GLU A 118 -10.74 -23.38 6.12
CA GLU A 118 -11.50 -22.26 5.56
C GLU A 118 -12.21 -22.68 4.27
N LYS A 119 -11.49 -23.38 3.38
CA LYS A 119 -12.03 -23.90 2.12
C LYS A 119 -13.12 -24.96 2.31
N GLU A 120 -12.92 -25.94 3.18
CA GLU A 120 -13.93 -26.98 3.50
C GLU A 120 -15.21 -26.37 4.07
N MET A 121 -15.08 -25.34 4.89
CA MET A 121 -16.21 -24.62 5.50
C MET A 121 -16.85 -23.61 4.55
N GLY A 122 -16.30 -23.40 3.35
CA GLY A 122 -16.77 -22.40 2.41
C GLY A 122 -16.66 -20.97 2.95
N VAL A 123 -15.70 -20.72 3.85
CA VAL A 123 -15.47 -19.40 4.44
C VAL A 123 -15.06 -18.44 3.34
N GLN A 124 -15.78 -17.34 3.24
CA GLN A 124 -15.45 -16.23 2.36
C GLN A 124 -15.64 -14.93 3.14
N PRO A 125 -14.75 -13.94 2.98
CA PRO A 125 -14.97 -12.63 3.57
C PRO A 125 -16.31 -12.06 3.08
N PRO A 126 -17.16 -11.52 3.97
CA PRO A 126 -18.45 -10.97 3.58
C PRO A 126 -18.21 -9.87 2.55
N PRO A 127 -18.89 -9.88 1.39
CA PRO A 127 -18.67 -8.88 0.35
C PRO A 127 -18.90 -7.47 0.93
N PRO A 128 -18.20 -6.44 0.42
CA PRO A 128 -18.50 -5.06 0.83
C PRO A 128 -19.98 -4.76 0.64
N ASN A 129 -20.54 -3.91 1.50
CA ASN A 129 -21.90 -3.43 1.31
C ASN A 129 -21.99 -2.74 -0.06
N PRO A 130 -22.85 -3.20 -0.99
CA PRO A 130 -22.93 -2.62 -2.34
C PRO A 130 -23.46 -1.18 -2.35
N LEU A 131 -24.01 -0.71 -1.22
CA LEU A 131 -24.51 0.65 -1.06
C LEU A 131 -23.93 1.30 0.20
N SER A 132 -23.64 2.59 0.14
CA SER A 132 -23.26 3.40 1.30
C SER A 132 -24.04 4.71 1.28
N GLU A 133 -24.96 4.87 2.23
CA GLU A 133 -25.74 6.10 2.39
C GLU A 133 -24.89 7.19 3.04
N THR A 134 -24.99 8.39 2.49
CA THR A 134 -24.36 9.61 3.01
C THR A 134 -25.41 10.73 3.06
N GLU A 135 -25.06 11.86 3.65
CA GLU A 135 -25.90 13.04 3.76
C GLU A 135 -26.35 13.56 2.40
N HIS A 136 -25.51 13.45 1.37
CA HIS A 136 -25.75 14.04 0.05
C HIS A 136 -25.99 12.99 -1.05
N PHE A 137 -25.50 11.76 -0.88
CA PHE A 137 -25.52 10.73 -1.92
C PHE A 137 -25.77 9.34 -1.35
N ASN A 138 -26.44 8.49 -2.12
CA ASN A 138 -26.33 7.05 -1.97
C ASN A 138 -25.20 6.58 -2.91
N LEU A 139 -24.14 6.02 -2.35
CA LEU A 139 -23.00 5.54 -3.13
C LEU A 139 -23.23 4.09 -3.52
N LYS A 140 -23.11 3.78 -4.81
CA LYS A 140 -22.86 2.43 -5.29
C LYS A 140 -21.40 2.06 -5.03
N VAL A 141 -21.18 0.92 -4.39
CA VAL A 141 -19.87 0.32 -4.12
C VAL A 141 -19.68 -0.87 -5.04
N GLU A 142 -18.77 -0.76 -5.99
CA GLU A 142 -18.46 -1.81 -6.97
C GLU A 142 -17.07 -2.39 -6.70
N VAL A 143 -16.99 -3.72 -6.55
CA VAL A 143 -15.72 -4.43 -6.43
C VAL A 143 -15.17 -4.68 -7.82
N LEU A 144 -14.09 -3.99 -8.19
CA LEU A 144 -13.43 -4.14 -9.49
C LEU A 144 -12.44 -5.30 -9.51
N ALA A 145 -11.83 -5.60 -8.36
CA ALA A 145 -10.84 -6.65 -8.23
C ALA A 145 -10.77 -7.18 -6.81
N GLU A 146 -10.44 -8.46 -6.70
CA GLU A 146 -10.12 -9.16 -5.45
C GLU A 146 -8.85 -10.03 -5.66
N GLY A 147 -8.31 -10.56 -4.56
CA GLY A 147 -7.14 -11.45 -4.61
C GLY A 147 -5.82 -10.73 -4.90
N LEU A 148 -5.76 -9.42 -4.68
CA LEU A 148 -4.52 -8.65 -4.72
C LEU A 148 -3.74 -8.85 -3.40
N GLU A 149 -2.42 -8.64 -3.42
CA GLU A 149 -1.60 -8.73 -2.22
C GLU A 149 -1.14 -7.35 -1.76
N GLN A 150 -1.87 -6.77 -0.80
CA GLN A 150 -1.60 -5.44 -0.24
C GLN A 150 -1.35 -4.36 -1.31
N PRO A 151 -2.36 -4.04 -2.15
CA PRO A 151 -2.27 -2.90 -3.06
C PRO A 151 -2.00 -1.61 -2.28
N TRP A 152 -1.15 -0.72 -2.78
CA TRP A 152 -0.69 0.46 -2.02
C TRP A 152 -0.91 1.81 -2.70
N GLY A 153 -0.40 2.01 -3.91
CA GLY A 153 -0.61 3.23 -4.69
C GLY A 153 -1.30 2.93 -6.02
N ILE A 154 -2.05 3.90 -6.56
CA ILE A 154 -2.73 3.82 -7.85
C ILE A 154 -2.72 5.17 -8.56
N GLU A 155 -2.43 5.15 -9.86
CA GLU A 155 -2.45 6.33 -10.73
C GLU A 155 -3.07 6.03 -12.09
N PHE A 156 -3.79 7.01 -12.65
CA PHE A 156 -4.43 6.88 -13.97
C PHE A 156 -3.49 7.34 -15.08
N LEU A 157 -3.05 6.41 -15.91
CA LEU A 157 -2.22 6.69 -17.09
C LEU A 157 -3.02 7.42 -18.17
N ASP A 158 -4.30 7.06 -18.30
CA ASP A 158 -5.27 7.66 -19.22
C ASP A 158 -6.71 7.39 -18.73
N ASP A 159 -7.71 7.77 -19.54
CA ASP A 159 -9.14 7.61 -19.24
C ASP A 159 -9.60 6.18 -18.96
N ARG A 160 -8.80 5.18 -19.36
CA ARG A 160 -9.17 3.76 -19.34
C ARG A 160 -8.21 2.91 -18.53
N THR A 161 -7.00 3.39 -18.31
CA THR A 161 -5.90 2.61 -17.76
C THR A 161 -5.35 3.25 -16.50
N ALA A 162 -5.36 2.50 -15.40
CA ALA A 162 -4.59 2.83 -14.20
C ALA A 162 -3.44 1.84 -13.99
N VAL A 163 -2.37 2.31 -13.37
CA VAL A 163 -1.28 1.50 -12.84
C VAL A 163 -1.38 1.47 -11.32
N PHE A 164 -1.13 0.31 -10.72
CA PHE A 164 -1.11 0.18 -9.25
C PHE A 164 0.01 -0.73 -8.76
N SER A 165 0.49 -0.46 -7.56
CA SER A 165 1.55 -1.19 -6.89
C SER A 165 1.00 -2.18 -5.86
N GLU A 166 1.71 -3.30 -5.68
CA GLU A 166 1.49 -4.29 -4.64
C GLU A 166 2.82 -4.58 -3.90
N PHE A 167 2.71 -4.82 -2.59
CA PHE A 167 3.86 -5.08 -1.71
C PHE A 167 4.82 -6.17 -2.21
N PRO A 168 4.39 -7.30 -2.79
CA PRO A 168 5.32 -8.33 -3.27
C PRO A 168 6.20 -7.92 -4.47
N GLY A 169 6.28 -6.63 -4.81
CA GLY A 169 7.09 -6.10 -5.90
C GLY A 169 6.42 -6.24 -7.25
N ARG A 170 5.09 -6.09 -7.27
CA ARG A 170 4.30 -6.19 -8.51
C ARG A 170 3.69 -4.85 -8.85
N LEU A 171 3.97 -4.40 -10.07
CA LEU A 171 3.27 -3.29 -10.69
C LEU A 171 2.29 -3.90 -11.71
N ARG A 172 1.02 -3.51 -11.66
CA ARG A 172 -0.04 -4.06 -12.51
C ARG A 172 -0.91 -2.97 -13.11
N LEU A 173 -1.73 -3.36 -14.07
CA LEU A 173 -2.65 -2.44 -14.74
C LEU A 173 -4.11 -2.80 -14.41
N LEU A 174 -4.93 -1.78 -14.26
CA LEU A 174 -6.38 -1.84 -14.32
C LEU A 174 -6.79 -1.22 -15.65
N VAL A 175 -7.36 -2.00 -16.57
CA VAL A 175 -7.74 -1.56 -17.92
C VAL A 175 -9.25 -1.74 -18.05
N ASP A 176 -9.97 -0.66 -18.36
CA ASP A 176 -11.44 -0.68 -18.49
C ASP A 176 -12.16 -1.24 -17.25
N GLY A 177 -11.63 -0.92 -16.07
CA GLY A 177 -12.16 -1.43 -14.80
C GLY A 177 -11.88 -2.92 -14.54
N GLN A 178 -11.01 -3.56 -15.32
CA GLN A 178 -10.61 -4.97 -15.16
C GLN A 178 -9.11 -5.07 -14.86
N VAL A 179 -8.73 -5.83 -13.83
CA VAL A 179 -7.32 -6.02 -13.48
C VAL A 179 -6.64 -6.96 -14.47
N ASP A 180 -5.50 -6.53 -14.98
CA ASP A 180 -4.55 -7.39 -15.64
C ASP A 180 -3.58 -7.98 -14.61
N TYR A 181 -3.82 -9.24 -14.26
CA TYR A 181 -3.07 -9.95 -13.20
C TYR A 181 -1.61 -10.25 -13.57
N ARG A 182 -1.17 -10.00 -14.81
CA ARG A 182 0.24 -10.20 -15.20
C ARG A 182 1.07 -8.98 -14.77
N PRO A 183 2.10 -9.12 -13.92
CA PRO A 183 2.92 -7.99 -13.52
C PRO A 183 3.66 -7.38 -14.72
N ILE A 184 3.93 -6.07 -14.64
CA ILE A 184 4.87 -5.39 -15.53
C ILE A 184 6.24 -6.04 -15.35
N ALA A 185 6.88 -6.41 -16.46
CA ALA A 185 8.18 -7.05 -16.43
C ALA A 185 9.31 -6.02 -16.23
N ASN A 186 10.46 -6.48 -15.75
CA ASN A 186 11.67 -5.67 -15.53
C ASN A 186 11.53 -4.50 -14.54
N THR A 187 10.53 -4.52 -13.66
CA THR A 187 10.44 -3.52 -12.58
C THR A 187 11.59 -3.70 -11.57
N PRO A 188 11.89 -2.66 -10.76
CA PRO A 188 12.79 -2.81 -9.62
C PRO A 188 12.38 -3.98 -8.72
N LYS A 189 13.35 -4.52 -7.98
CA LYS A 189 13.12 -5.59 -7.02
C LYS A 189 13.17 -5.01 -5.61
N PRO A 190 12.03 -4.68 -5.00
CA PRO A 190 12.03 -4.15 -3.66
C PRO A 190 12.42 -5.22 -2.65
N ALA A 191 12.88 -4.77 -1.49
CA ALA A 191 13.02 -5.61 -0.31
C ALA A 191 11.67 -6.23 0.04
N THR A 192 11.63 -7.55 0.10
CA THR A 192 10.48 -8.29 0.60
C THR A 192 10.87 -8.90 1.94
N ARG A 193 10.06 -8.67 2.98
CA ARG A 193 10.31 -9.25 4.29
C ARG A 193 9.20 -10.19 4.72
N PRO A 194 9.59 -11.15 5.58
CA PRO A 194 8.74 -12.00 6.37
C PRO A 194 7.26 -11.58 6.48
N SER A 195 7.08 -10.65 7.41
CA SER A 195 5.87 -10.44 8.20
C SER A 195 4.77 -9.55 7.58
N GLY A 196 4.73 -9.34 6.26
CA GLY A 196 3.71 -8.49 5.62
C GLY A 196 3.63 -7.04 6.15
N GLN A 197 4.68 -6.61 6.87
CA GLN A 197 4.91 -5.23 7.27
C GLN A 197 5.19 -4.39 6.02
N SER A 198 5.19 -3.05 6.15
CA SER A 198 5.31 -2.07 5.06
C SER A 198 6.60 -2.21 4.22
N PHE A 199 6.72 -3.28 3.44
CA PHE A 199 7.86 -3.67 2.62
C PHE A 199 7.37 -4.01 1.23
N GLY A 200 8.14 -3.56 0.24
CA GLY A 200 7.76 -3.77 -1.14
C GLY A 200 7.73 -2.50 -1.95
N PHE A 201 6.94 -2.55 -3.01
CA PHE A 201 6.46 -1.33 -3.65
C PHE A 201 5.51 -0.59 -2.73
N MET A 202 5.74 0.71 -2.65
CA MET A 202 4.93 1.66 -1.92
C MET A 202 4.17 2.47 -2.97
N ASP A 203 4.54 3.72 -3.19
CA ASP A 203 3.79 4.60 -4.06
C ASP A 203 4.12 4.48 -5.55
N VAL A 204 3.16 4.90 -6.35
CA VAL A 204 3.33 5.23 -7.76
C VAL A 204 2.83 6.65 -7.99
N ALA A 205 3.62 7.46 -8.70
CA ALA A 205 3.24 8.82 -9.07
C ALA A 205 3.53 9.05 -10.56
N LEU A 206 2.77 9.92 -11.21
CA LEU A 206 3.01 10.30 -12.60
C LEU A 206 3.70 11.65 -12.65
N HIS A 207 4.62 11.82 -13.60
CA HIS A 207 5.17 13.13 -13.90
C HIS A 207 4.03 14.08 -14.32
N PRO A 208 4.06 15.39 -13.98
CA PRO A 208 3.02 16.35 -14.40
C PRO A 208 2.76 16.35 -15.93
N ASN A 209 3.83 16.25 -16.72
CA ASN A 209 3.78 16.09 -18.19
C ASN A 209 3.77 14.62 -18.67
N PHE A 210 3.16 13.70 -17.92
CA PHE A 210 3.16 12.25 -18.25
C PHE A 210 2.69 11.96 -19.68
N ALA A 211 1.66 12.67 -20.17
CA ALA A 211 1.14 12.50 -21.52
C ALA A 211 2.19 12.72 -22.62
N GLU A 212 3.22 13.52 -22.35
CA GLU A 212 4.30 13.81 -23.31
C GLU A 212 5.52 12.91 -23.10
N ASN A 213 5.90 12.67 -21.83
CA ASN A 213 7.18 12.05 -21.50
C ASN A 213 7.08 10.60 -21.00
N GLY A 214 5.89 10.14 -20.61
CA GLY A 214 5.61 8.79 -20.10
C GLY A 214 6.26 8.44 -18.75
N TRP A 215 6.80 9.41 -18.02
CA TRP A 215 7.53 9.16 -16.78
C TRP A 215 6.61 8.77 -15.62
N ILE A 216 6.86 7.58 -15.10
CA ILE A 216 6.22 7.01 -13.91
C ILE A 216 7.28 6.92 -12.82
N TYR A 217 6.95 7.30 -11.60
CA TYR A 217 7.80 7.22 -10.42
C TYR A 217 7.34 6.05 -9.57
N LEU A 218 8.28 5.24 -9.09
CA LEU A 218 8.04 4.15 -8.17
C LEU A 218 8.86 4.37 -6.90
N CYS A 219 8.15 4.45 -5.78
CA CYS A 219 8.74 4.48 -4.46
C CYS A 219 8.70 3.08 -3.86
N TYR A 220 9.81 2.62 -3.32
CA TYR A 220 9.90 1.28 -2.77
C TYR A 220 10.94 1.15 -1.67
N ILE A 221 10.85 0.05 -0.93
CA ILE A 221 11.83 -0.25 0.13
C ILE A 221 13.02 -0.96 -0.49
N ASP A 222 14.18 -0.34 -0.42
CA ASP A 222 15.44 -0.87 -0.89
C ASP A 222 16.23 -1.49 0.28
N GLU A 223 17.06 -2.49 -0.02
CA GLU A 223 17.89 -3.19 0.96
C GLU A 223 19.35 -3.15 0.52
N VAL A 224 20.28 -3.02 1.48
CA VAL A 224 21.71 -3.01 1.16
C VAL A 224 22.11 -4.28 0.38
N PRO A 225 22.80 -4.16 -0.78
CA PRO A 225 23.13 -5.31 -1.62
C PRO A 225 24.13 -6.28 -0.97
N GLU A 226 25.04 -5.77 -0.13
CA GLU A 226 26.08 -6.55 0.52
C GLU A 226 25.57 -7.19 1.81
N ILE A 227 25.21 -8.46 1.68
CA ILE A 227 24.96 -9.37 2.78
C ILE A 227 26.33 -9.80 3.34
N VAL A 228 26.71 -9.33 4.52
CA VAL A 228 27.82 -9.92 5.28
C VAL A 228 27.25 -11.06 6.14
N GLY A 229 27.17 -12.26 5.57
CA GLY A 229 26.69 -13.48 6.28
C GLY A 229 25.17 -13.57 6.48
N ASP A 230 24.69 -14.59 7.21
CA ASP A 230 23.25 -14.79 7.53
C ASP A 230 22.74 -13.76 8.57
N GLU A 231 22.91 -12.47 8.31
CA GLU A 231 22.51 -11.39 9.20
C GLU A 231 20.96 -11.31 9.26
N PRO A 232 20.34 -11.54 10.44
CA PRO A 232 18.90 -11.36 10.62
C PRO A 232 18.46 -9.89 10.42
N ASN A 233 19.43 -8.96 10.42
CA ASN A 233 19.23 -7.51 10.46
C ASN A 233 19.61 -6.79 9.16
N ARG A 234 19.07 -7.23 8.00
CA ARG A 234 19.29 -6.51 6.74
C ARG A 234 18.76 -5.07 6.84
N ARG A 235 19.61 -4.11 6.51
CA ARG A 235 19.31 -2.68 6.59
C ARG A 235 18.54 -2.23 5.36
N CYS A 236 17.52 -1.40 5.55
CA CYS A 236 16.62 -0.96 4.50
C CYS A 236 16.31 0.54 4.58
N ALA A 237 15.94 1.12 3.44
CA ALA A 237 15.60 2.53 3.29
C ALA A 237 14.58 2.73 2.15
N THR A 238 13.93 3.90 2.13
CA THR A 238 13.04 4.31 1.04
C THR A 238 13.87 4.75 -0.17
N ARG A 239 13.52 4.29 -1.37
CA ARG A 239 14.17 4.62 -2.65
C ARG A 239 13.14 4.99 -3.70
N ILE A 240 13.49 5.93 -4.58
CA ILE A 240 12.64 6.31 -5.72
C ILE A 240 13.42 6.13 -7.02
N VAL A 241 12.79 5.46 -7.98
CA VAL A 241 13.21 5.47 -9.39
C VAL A 241 12.08 6.00 -10.26
N ARG A 242 12.40 6.45 -11.46
CA ARG A 242 11.45 6.73 -12.53
C ARG A 242 11.75 5.90 -13.77
N GLY A 243 10.73 5.63 -14.57
CA GLY A 243 10.80 4.80 -15.77
C GLY A 243 9.56 4.97 -16.63
N ARG A 244 9.47 4.16 -17.67
CA ARG A 244 8.30 4.10 -18.57
C ARG A 244 7.80 2.68 -18.68
N ILE A 245 6.52 2.51 -18.98
CA ILE A 245 5.95 1.23 -19.37
C ILE A 245 5.81 1.19 -20.89
N VAL A 246 6.57 0.31 -21.54
CA VAL A 246 6.48 0.05 -22.99
C VAL A 246 6.35 -1.45 -23.19
N ASP A 247 5.35 -1.89 -23.94
CA ASP A 247 5.05 -3.32 -24.18
C ASP A 247 5.00 -4.14 -22.89
N ARG A 248 4.41 -3.57 -21.83
CA ARG A 248 4.34 -4.13 -20.47
C ARG A 248 5.68 -4.39 -19.79
N ARG A 249 6.70 -3.63 -20.16
CA ARG A 249 8.03 -3.68 -19.54
C ARG A 249 8.38 -2.31 -19.00
N TRP A 250 8.97 -2.30 -17.82
CA TRP A 250 9.63 -1.14 -17.27
C TRP A 250 10.96 -0.90 -18.02
N VAL A 251 11.13 0.30 -18.56
CA VAL A 251 12.27 0.69 -19.40
C VAL A 251 12.76 2.10 -19.08
N GLY A 252 14.03 2.37 -19.39
CA GLY A 252 14.64 3.70 -19.23
C GLY A 252 14.68 4.16 -17.78
N GLU A 253 15.02 3.25 -16.86
CA GLU A 253 15.04 3.53 -15.43
C GLU A 253 16.11 4.57 -15.06
N GLU A 254 15.72 5.53 -14.22
CA GLU A 254 16.60 6.53 -13.61
C GLU A 254 16.34 6.61 -12.11
N VAL A 255 17.40 6.77 -11.33
CA VAL A 255 17.28 6.96 -9.87
C VAL A 255 16.93 8.42 -9.59
N VAL A 256 15.92 8.64 -8.76
CA VAL A 256 15.42 9.97 -8.37
C VAL A 256 15.80 10.24 -6.91
N TYR A 257 15.58 9.29 -6.02
CA TYR A 257 16.00 9.38 -4.63
C TYR A 257 16.79 8.15 -4.26
N ASP A 258 18.08 8.34 -3.97
CA ASP A 258 19.00 7.30 -3.53
C ASP A 258 19.37 7.53 -2.05
N PRO A 259 18.95 6.66 -1.12
CA PRO A 259 19.32 6.80 0.29
C PRO A 259 20.84 6.65 0.47
N ARG A 260 21.43 7.45 1.37
CA ARG A 260 22.87 7.34 1.66
C ARG A 260 23.15 6.04 2.42
N PRO A 261 24.37 5.48 2.37
CA PRO A 261 24.71 4.24 3.10
C PRO A 261 24.36 4.27 4.61
N GLU A 262 24.44 5.44 5.24
CA GLU A 262 24.10 5.67 6.65
C GLU A 262 22.60 5.83 6.94
N ASP A 263 21.77 5.98 5.92
CA ASP A 263 20.29 6.10 6.03
C ASP A 263 19.62 4.71 6.03
N TYR A 264 20.34 3.65 5.64
CA TYR A 264 19.86 2.29 5.75
C TYR A 264 19.88 1.83 7.21
N THR A 265 18.71 1.46 7.75
CA THR A 265 18.56 1.06 9.15
C THR A 265 17.92 -0.33 9.27
N VAL A 266 18.08 -0.95 10.46
CA VAL A 266 17.49 -2.26 10.80
C VAL A 266 16.07 -2.14 11.35
N VAL A 267 15.44 -0.97 11.22
CA VAL A 267 14.06 -0.76 11.63
C VAL A 267 13.13 -0.97 10.45
N TYR A 268 11.96 -1.53 10.70
CA TYR A 268 11.10 -2.11 9.68
C TYR A 268 9.68 -1.49 9.67
N ASP A 269 9.55 -0.32 10.28
CA ASP A 269 8.26 0.36 10.49
C ASP A 269 8.36 1.85 10.09
N HIS A 270 7.23 2.50 9.87
CA HIS A 270 7.14 3.94 9.58
C HIS A 270 7.99 4.42 8.39
N PHE A 271 7.83 3.83 7.21
CA PHE A 271 8.54 4.27 6.01
C PHE A 271 8.02 5.59 5.43
N GLY A 272 6.79 6.00 5.74
CA GLY A 272 6.08 7.03 4.98
C GLY A 272 5.87 6.55 3.54
N ALA A 273 6.72 7.04 2.64
CA ALA A 273 6.89 6.66 1.24
C ALA A 273 5.86 7.22 0.26
N ARG A 274 5.05 8.20 0.68
CA ARG A 274 4.08 8.88 -0.17
C ARG A 274 4.79 9.88 -1.09
N MET A 275 4.41 9.94 -2.34
CA MET A 275 4.87 10.89 -3.34
C MET A 275 3.73 11.80 -3.79
N LEU A 276 4.05 13.06 -4.11
CA LEU A 276 3.10 14.01 -4.70
C LEU A 276 3.88 15.02 -5.54
N PHE A 277 3.43 15.29 -6.77
CA PHE A 277 3.88 16.47 -7.50
C PHE A 277 2.99 17.67 -7.17
N ASP A 278 3.60 18.81 -6.87
CA ASP A 278 2.86 20.06 -6.73
C ASP A 278 2.58 20.74 -8.08
N HIS A 279 1.89 21.88 -8.03
CA HIS A 279 1.56 22.67 -9.22
C HIS A 279 2.78 23.33 -9.90
N GLU A 280 3.92 23.42 -9.22
CA GLU A 280 5.17 23.98 -9.76
C GLU A 280 6.06 22.88 -10.39
N GLY A 281 5.67 21.61 -10.26
CA GLY A 281 6.40 20.45 -10.78
C GLY A 281 7.47 19.90 -9.84
N TYR A 282 7.46 20.29 -8.56
CA TYR A 282 8.34 19.70 -7.55
C TYR A 282 7.76 18.41 -7.00
N LEU A 283 8.63 17.42 -6.80
CA LEU A 283 8.31 16.16 -6.16
C LEU A 283 8.44 16.28 -4.65
N TYR A 284 7.35 16.03 -3.94
CA TYR A 284 7.31 15.85 -2.50
C TYR A 284 7.42 14.35 -2.16
N LEU A 285 8.17 14.03 -1.12
CA LEU A 285 8.30 12.68 -0.56
C LEU A 285 8.13 12.74 0.96
N SER A 286 7.27 11.89 1.52
CA SER A 286 7.26 11.63 2.97
C SER A 286 8.23 10.50 3.33
N ILE A 287 9.02 10.71 4.40
CA ILE A 287 9.78 9.64 5.05
C ILE A 287 9.41 9.67 6.53
N GLY A 288 8.88 8.55 7.04
CA GLY A 288 8.54 8.41 8.46
C GLY A 288 9.77 8.34 9.36
N ASP A 289 9.58 8.35 10.67
CA ASP A 289 10.66 8.43 11.66
C ASP A 289 11.47 7.12 11.80
N ARG A 290 11.03 6.05 11.12
CA ARG A 290 11.63 4.72 11.17
C ARG A 290 11.77 4.17 12.59
N GLY A 291 10.87 4.54 13.51
CA GLY A 291 10.95 4.22 14.94
C GLY A 291 12.11 4.89 15.69
N ARG A 292 12.90 5.73 15.00
CA ARG A 292 14.04 6.48 15.53
C ARG A 292 13.58 7.89 15.86
N MET A 293 12.68 7.99 16.83
CA MET A 293 11.86 9.17 17.07
C MET A 293 12.64 10.50 17.05
N LEU A 294 13.78 10.61 17.76
CA LEU A 294 14.56 11.85 17.81
C LEU A 294 15.22 12.25 16.48
N ASP A 295 15.40 11.32 15.53
CA ASP A 295 15.92 11.65 14.20
C ASP A 295 14.94 12.50 13.39
N SER A 296 13.64 12.47 13.74
CA SER A 296 12.64 13.40 13.18
C SER A 296 12.95 14.87 13.45
N GLN A 297 13.72 15.19 14.50
CA GLN A 297 14.20 16.55 14.82
C GLN A 297 15.58 16.87 14.23
N SER A 298 16.30 15.88 13.69
CA SER A 298 17.60 16.09 13.06
C SER A 298 17.42 16.38 11.57
N LEU A 299 17.95 17.52 11.10
CA LEU A 299 17.93 17.87 9.68
C LEU A 299 19.01 17.13 8.86
N ALA A 300 19.93 16.43 9.53
CA ALA A 300 20.97 15.61 8.90
C ALA A 300 20.49 14.18 8.54
N ARG A 301 19.22 13.89 8.83
CA ARG A 301 18.60 12.57 8.79
C ARG A 301 17.30 12.63 7.98
N PRO A 302 17.03 11.66 7.10
CA PRO A 302 15.82 11.64 6.28
C PRO A 302 14.56 11.30 7.10
N GLU A 303 14.71 10.69 8.28
CA GLU A 303 13.60 10.21 9.09
C GLU A 303 12.70 11.35 9.58
N GLY A 304 11.38 11.16 9.49
CA GLY A 304 10.38 12.07 10.03
C GLY A 304 10.35 13.43 9.34
N LYS A 305 10.37 13.41 7.99
CA LYS A 305 10.48 14.59 7.13
C LYS A 305 9.48 14.55 5.98
N PHE A 306 9.18 15.76 5.49
CA PHE A 306 8.79 15.97 4.11
C PHE A 306 10.00 16.48 3.34
N HIS A 307 10.34 15.79 2.26
CA HIS A 307 11.37 16.19 1.30
C HIS A 307 10.73 16.86 0.08
N ARG A 308 11.40 17.82 -0.53
CA ARG A 308 11.03 18.45 -1.80
C ARG A 308 12.23 18.49 -2.74
N MET A 309 12.04 18.01 -3.96
CA MET A 309 13.08 17.89 -4.99
C MET A 309 12.51 18.21 -6.38
N HIS A 310 13.40 18.43 -7.35
CA HIS A 310 13.02 18.43 -8.76
C HIS A 310 12.53 17.03 -9.20
N ASP A 311 11.91 16.95 -10.37
CA ASP A 311 11.45 15.70 -10.98
C ASP A 311 12.59 14.68 -11.20
N ASP A 312 13.84 15.13 -11.27
CA ASP A 312 15.03 14.28 -11.38
C ASP A 312 15.76 14.03 -10.04
N GLY A 313 15.19 14.50 -8.92
CA GLY A 313 15.73 14.27 -7.59
C GLY A 313 16.71 15.33 -7.08
N ARG A 314 17.13 16.28 -7.93
CA ARG A 314 18.00 17.37 -7.47
C ARG A 314 17.30 18.20 -6.38
N PRO A 315 18.02 18.69 -5.36
CA PRO A 315 17.44 19.61 -4.38
C PRO A 315 16.95 20.89 -5.05
N VAL A 316 15.85 21.45 -4.53
CA VAL A 316 15.32 22.73 -5.02
C VAL A 316 16.05 23.88 -4.33
N ASP A 317 16.53 24.86 -5.09
CA ASP A 317 17.31 25.99 -4.55
C ASP A 317 16.58 26.76 -3.44
N SER A 318 15.26 26.89 -3.57
CA SER A 318 14.39 27.58 -2.62
C SER A 318 14.01 26.72 -1.40
N ASN A 319 14.57 25.52 -1.23
CA ASN A 319 14.34 24.73 -0.02
C ASN A 319 14.88 25.46 1.22
N PRO A 320 14.15 25.43 2.36
CA PRO A 320 14.47 26.21 3.56
C PRO A 320 15.89 25.97 4.10
N TYR A 321 16.38 24.75 3.95
CA TYR A 321 17.63 24.30 4.56
C TYR A 321 18.75 23.99 3.55
N ASN A 322 18.51 24.24 2.25
CA ASN A 322 19.46 23.89 1.20
C ASN A 322 20.86 24.50 1.42
N SER A 323 20.90 25.79 1.81
CA SER A 323 22.16 26.51 2.08
C SER A 323 22.98 25.95 3.26
N LEU A 324 22.42 25.03 4.05
CA LEU A 324 23.05 24.40 5.20
C LEU A 324 23.67 23.02 4.88
N GLU A 325 23.65 22.57 3.62
CA GLU A 325 24.21 21.29 3.21
C GLU A 325 25.67 21.11 3.66
N LYS A 326 26.48 22.17 3.55
CA LYS A 326 27.88 22.19 4.03
C LYS A 326 28.07 21.92 5.53
N TYR A 327 26.97 21.96 6.31
CA TYR A 327 26.94 21.62 7.73
C TYR A 327 26.33 20.24 8.00
N GLY A 328 26.14 19.42 6.96
CA GLY A 328 25.59 18.06 7.06
C GLY A 328 24.06 18.00 7.07
N VAL A 329 23.36 19.10 6.75
CA VAL A 329 21.90 19.12 6.58
C VAL A 329 21.52 18.53 5.22
N LEU A 330 20.44 17.75 5.16
CA LEU A 330 19.93 17.24 3.90
C LEU A 330 19.26 18.37 3.09
N PRO A 331 19.74 18.68 1.87
CA PRO A 331 19.27 19.84 1.10
C PRO A 331 17.83 19.67 0.57
N THR A 332 17.32 18.43 0.53
CA THR A 332 15.95 18.13 0.13
C THR A 332 14.93 18.33 1.26
N VAL A 333 15.34 18.53 2.52
CA VAL A 333 14.40 18.70 3.64
C VAL A 333 13.59 19.98 3.44
N TYR A 334 12.27 19.81 3.36
CA TYR A 334 11.31 20.90 3.25
C TYR A 334 10.65 21.21 4.59
N ALA A 335 10.25 20.16 5.33
CA ALA A 335 9.70 20.29 6.67
C ALA A 335 10.03 19.02 7.50
N TYR A 336 9.91 19.11 8.83
CA TYR A 336 10.39 18.06 9.74
C TYR A 336 9.53 17.90 10.99
N GLY A 337 9.86 16.90 11.82
CA GLY A 337 9.17 16.63 13.08
C GLY A 337 7.85 15.88 12.89
N THR A 338 7.77 14.98 11.91
CA THR A 338 6.63 14.08 11.70
C THR A 338 6.96 12.66 12.14
N ARG A 339 5.95 11.86 12.47
CA ARG A 339 6.09 10.46 12.85
C ARG A 339 6.00 9.52 11.66
N ASN A 340 4.87 9.48 10.95
CA ASN A 340 4.68 8.57 9.83
C ASN A 340 3.56 9.05 8.89
N ALA A 341 3.87 10.01 8.02
CA ALA A 341 2.92 10.53 7.03
C ALA A 341 2.64 9.50 5.91
N GLN A 342 1.38 9.08 5.80
CA GLN A 342 0.92 8.00 4.91
C GLN A 342 0.21 8.52 3.64
N GLY A 343 -0.51 9.64 3.76
CA GLY A 343 -1.26 10.27 2.66
C GLY A 343 -0.78 11.69 2.42
N MET A 344 -0.84 12.13 1.16
CA MET A 344 -0.64 13.52 0.75
C MET A 344 -1.60 13.86 -0.38
N ALA A 345 -2.14 15.07 -0.39
CA ALA A 345 -2.97 15.58 -1.46
C ALA A 345 -2.71 17.07 -1.69
N LEU A 346 -2.83 17.51 -2.94
CA LEU A 346 -2.75 18.91 -3.30
C LEU A 346 -4.14 19.54 -3.18
N HIS A 347 -4.28 20.61 -2.40
CA HIS A 347 -5.54 21.33 -2.31
C HIS A 347 -5.84 21.96 -3.69
N PRO A 348 -7.05 21.75 -4.26
CA PRO A 348 -7.32 22.09 -5.66
C PRO A 348 -7.31 23.59 -5.96
N GLU A 349 -7.64 24.43 -4.96
CA GLU A 349 -7.69 25.89 -5.13
C GLU A 349 -6.47 26.63 -4.57
N THR A 350 -6.02 26.31 -3.34
CA THR A 350 -4.85 26.96 -2.72
C THR A 350 -3.51 26.39 -3.15
N HIS A 351 -3.51 25.20 -3.77
CA HIS A 351 -2.31 24.43 -4.13
C HIS A 351 -1.38 24.12 -2.94
N GLU A 352 -1.93 24.15 -1.72
CA GLU A 352 -1.22 23.70 -0.54
C GLU A 352 -1.12 22.18 -0.53
N VAL A 353 0.04 21.65 -0.12
CA VAL A 353 0.21 20.22 0.13
C VAL A 353 -0.34 19.89 1.51
N TRP A 354 -1.34 19.02 1.57
CA TRP A 354 -1.89 18.47 2.80
C TRP A 354 -1.34 17.07 3.02
N ALA A 355 -1.19 16.68 4.27
CA ALA A 355 -0.68 15.36 4.64
C ALA A 355 -1.46 14.77 5.82
N ALA A 356 -1.59 13.45 5.83
CA ALA A 356 -2.16 12.67 6.92
C ALA A 356 -1.09 11.75 7.52
N GLU A 357 -0.91 11.78 8.85
CA GLU A 357 0.10 10.98 9.53
C GLU A 357 -0.42 10.19 10.73
N HIS A 358 0.22 9.03 10.96
CA HIS A 358 -0.05 8.21 12.14
C HIS A 358 0.63 8.80 13.38
N GLY A 359 -0.15 9.02 14.43
CA GLY A 359 0.35 9.22 15.78
C GLY A 359 0.79 7.90 16.43
N PRO A 360 1.25 7.94 17.70
CA PRO A 360 1.51 6.74 18.48
C PRO A 360 0.18 6.08 18.94
N MET A 361 -0.13 5.98 20.23
CA MET A 361 -1.47 5.61 20.67
C MET A 361 -2.41 6.81 20.65
N GLY A 362 -3.09 7.01 19.51
CA GLY A 362 -3.85 8.25 19.25
C GLY A 362 -2.96 9.35 18.69
N GLY A 363 -3.56 10.48 18.35
CA GLY A 363 -2.86 11.62 17.78
C GLY A 363 -2.46 11.43 16.33
N ASP A 364 -3.27 10.72 15.55
CA ASP A 364 -3.18 10.84 14.09
C ASP A 364 -3.57 12.26 13.70
N GLU A 365 -2.95 12.82 12.68
CA GLU A 365 -3.05 14.25 12.35
C GLU A 365 -3.33 14.50 10.87
N ILE A 366 -4.01 15.61 10.58
CA ILE A 366 -4.01 16.29 9.28
C ILE A 366 -3.18 17.55 9.41
N ASN A 367 -2.24 17.73 8.48
CA ASN A 367 -1.28 18.82 8.47
C ASN A 367 -1.26 19.50 7.10
N VAL A 368 -1.07 20.82 7.06
CA VAL A 368 -0.64 21.55 5.85
C VAL A 368 0.88 21.61 5.86
N VAL A 369 1.53 21.08 4.82
CA VAL A 369 2.99 20.99 4.68
C VAL A 369 3.59 22.36 4.36
N LYS A 370 4.29 22.96 5.32
CA LYS A 370 4.82 24.33 5.25
C LYS A 370 6.34 24.34 5.21
N ALA A 371 6.91 25.19 4.37
CA ALA A 371 8.34 25.38 4.24
C ALA A 371 8.98 25.71 5.61
N GLY A 372 9.93 24.88 6.04
CA GLY A 372 10.71 25.06 7.27
C GLY A 372 9.96 24.70 8.55
N ALA A 373 8.72 24.22 8.45
CA ALA A 373 7.91 23.88 9.62
C ALA A 373 8.48 22.68 10.40
N ASN A 374 8.31 22.76 11.72
CA ASN A 374 8.51 21.66 12.66
C ASN A 374 7.13 21.21 13.18
N TYR A 375 6.71 19.99 12.88
CA TYR A 375 5.43 19.41 13.37
C TYR A 375 5.54 18.80 14.77
N GLY A 376 6.73 18.85 15.36
CA GLY A 376 6.95 18.67 16.78
C GLY A 376 7.19 17.25 17.26
N TRP A 377 6.89 16.20 16.48
CA TRP A 377 7.24 14.83 16.86
C TRP A 377 8.76 14.69 17.10
N PRO A 378 9.21 13.97 18.15
CA PRO A 378 8.45 13.39 19.25
C PRO A 378 8.37 14.31 20.48
N LEU A 379 8.90 15.53 20.37
CA LEU A 379 8.99 16.49 21.46
C LEU A 379 7.59 16.95 21.91
N ALA A 380 6.65 17.04 20.98
CA ALA A 380 5.23 17.23 21.21
C ALA A 380 4.41 16.17 20.46
N THR A 381 3.35 15.65 21.08
CA THR A 381 2.37 14.78 20.41
C THR A 381 1.02 14.80 21.11
N LYS A 382 -0.07 14.67 20.33
CA LYS A 382 -1.43 14.50 20.88
C LYS A 382 -1.63 13.10 21.48
N GLY A 383 -0.89 12.09 21.02
CA GLY A 383 -1.01 10.70 21.45
C GLY A 383 -0.31 10.37 22.78
N LEU A 384 -0.42 9.08 23.16
CA LEU A 384 0.26 8.43 24.27
C LEU A 384 1.30 7.43 23.75
N ASP A 385 2.20 6.97 24.62
CA ASP A 385 3.10 5.85 24.31
C ASP A 385 2.29 4.54 24.17
N ARG A 386 2.89 3.51 23.55
CA ARG A 386 2.30 2.20 23.23
C ARG A 386 1.85 1.41 24.47
N ASP A 387 2.37 1.73 25.65
CA ASP A 387 1.97 1.14 26.93
C ASP A 387 0.88 1.98 27.66
N GLY A 388 0.40 3.05 27.03
CA GLY A 388 -0.59 3.97 27.59
C GLY A 388 0.00 5.08 28.48
N THR A 389 1.32 5.13 28.66
CA THR A 389 1.97 6.21 29.41
C THR A 389 2.09 7.49 28.58
N VAL A 390 2.43 8.60 29.24
CA VAL A 390 2.62 9.89 28.57
C VAL A 390 3.94 9.89 27.81
N GLN A 391 3.86 9.92 26.46
CA GLN A 391 5.03 9.98 25.58
C GLN A 391 5.93 11.20 25.84
N THR A 392 5.30 12.36 26.03
CA THR A 392 5.89 13.65 26.35
C THR A 392 4.83 14.48 27.08
N PRO A 393 5.21 15.29 28.09
CA PRO A 393 4.26 16.18 28.75
C PRO A 393 3.73 17.29 27.82
N HIS A 394 4.33 17.47 26.65
CA HIS A 394 4.00 18.55 25.74
C HIS A 394 3.02 18.11 24.65
N LYS A 395 1.86 18.79 24.59
CA LYS A 395 0.93 18.70 23.46
C LYS A 395 1.28 19.66 22.34
N SER A 396 2.09 20.67 22.63
CA SER A 396 2.61 21.69 21.73
C SER A 396 3.85 22.33 22.35
N LEU A 397 4.71 22.95 21.53
CA LEU A 397 5.84 23.76 21.98
C LEU A 397 6.00 25.01 21.09
N PRO A 398 6.60 26.11 21.61
CA PRO A 398 6.89 27.28 20.80
C PRO A 398 7.74 26.94 19.56
N GLY A 399 7.34 27.49 18.40
CA GLY A 399 8.03 27.26 17.13
C GLY A 399 7.61 25.99 16.38
N MET A 400 6.66 25.21 16.93
CA MET A 400 6.06 24.07 16.24
C MET A 400 4.71 24.44 15.61
N VAL A 401 4.34 23.74 14.55
CA VAL A 401 3.07 23.90 13.84
C VAL A 401 2.06 22.94 14.43
N GLU A 402 0.89 23.47 14.81
CA GLU A 402 -0.24 22.64 15.23
C GLU A 402 -0.90 21.95 14.04
N PRO A 403 -1.42 20.73 14.23
CA PRO A 403 -2.21 20.08 13.21
C PRO A 403 -3.53 20.81 12.97
N ILE A 404 -4.02 20.73 11.73
CA ILE A 404 -5.35 21.20 11.35
C ILE A 404 -6.43 20.40 12.10
N HIS A 405 -6.20 19.10 12.24
CA HIS A 405 -7.09 18.19 12.94
C HIS A 405 -6.32 17.01 13.50
N TYR A 406 -6.85 16.39 14.55
CA TYR A 406 -6.28 15.17 15.10
C TYR A 406 -7.32 14.23 15.71
N TRP A 407 -7.03 12.93 15.72
CA TRP A 407 -7.94 11.90 16.25
C TRP A 407 -7.38 11.17 17.47
N ILE A 408 -8.22 11.03 18.49
CA ILE A 408 -7.98 10.19 19.67
C ILE A 408 -9.28 9.42 19.96
N PRO A 409 -9.29 8.07 19.90
CA PRO A 409 -8.17 7.18 19.55
C PRO A 409 -7.76 7.28 18.06
N SER A 410 -6.58 6.75 17.73
CA SER A 410 -6.03 6.76 16.36
C SER A 410 -6.85 5.83 15.44
N PRO A 411 -7.37 6.32 14.30
CA PRO A 411 -8.00 5.51 13.27
C PRO A 411 -7.00 4.88 12.29
N ALA A 412 -5.70 5.17 12.44
CA ALA A 412 -4.63 4.85 11.50
C ALA A 412 -4.92 5.41 10.09
N VAL A 413 -4.82 6.73 9.94
CA VAL A 413 -5.06 7.45 8.67
C VAL A 413 -4.22 6.91 7.49
N GLY A 414 -4.81 6.79 6.32
CA GLY A 414 -4.21 6.28 5.09
C GLY A 414 -4.07 7.38 4.03
N GLY A 415 -4.31 7.01 2.77
CA GLY A 415 -4.42 7.95 1.66
C GLY A 415 -5.51 9.00 1.88
N ILE A 416 -5.26 10.19 1.35
CA ILE A 416 -6.17 11.33 1.39
C ILE A 416 -6.34 11.89 0.00
N GLU A 417 -7.52 12.42 -0.30
CA GLU A 417 -7.87 12.94 -1.62
C GLU A 417 -8.84 14.11 -1.48
N PHE A 418 -8.57 15.23 -2.13
CA PHE A 418 -9.56 16.31 -2.22
C PHE A 418 -10.61 15.96 -3.28
N SER A 419 -11.88 16.02 -2.91
CA SER A 419 -12.97 15.78 -3.85
C SER A 419 -13.09 16.96 -4.83
N THR A 420 -12.68 16.72 -6.07
CA THR A 420 -12.79 17.66 -7.20
C THR A 420 -13.74 17.16 -8.28
N SER A 421 -14.26 15.95 -8.12
CA SER A 421 -15.08 15.30 -9.13
C SER A 421 -16.43 15.98 -9.32
N PRO A 422 -16.88 16.16 -10.58
CA PRO A 422 -18.22 16.66 -10.88
C PRO A 422 -19.33 15.67 -10.50
N LEU A 423 -19.02 14.41 -10.21
CA LEU A 423 -20.01 13.45 -9.70
C LEU A 423 -20.41 13.74 -8.25
N PHE A 424 -19.57 14.45 -7.49
CA PHE A 424 -19.81 14.77 -6.08
C PHE A 424 -19.81 16.29 -5.84
N PRO A 425 -20.74 17.05 -6.43
CA PRO A 425 -20.73 18.52 -6.38
C PRO A 425 -20.79 19.07 -4.94
N ASP A 426 -21.57 18.45 -4.05
CA ASP A 426 -21.67 18.83 -2.63
C ASP A 426 -20.44 18.43 -1.80
N TRP A 427 -19.51 17.68 -2.39
CA TRP A 427 -18.25 17.33 -1.76
C TRP A 427 -17.08 18.18 -2.25
N LYS A 428 -17.30 19.14 -3.14
CA LYS A 428 -16.23 19.96 -3.72
C LYS A 428 -15.34 20.56 -2.62
N ASN A 429 -14.03 20.36 -2.76
CA ASN A 429 -12.97 20.81 -1.84
C ASN A 429 -13.01 20.19 -0.44
N ASN A 430 -13.88 19.21 -0.17
CA ASN A 430 -13.78 18.42 1.05
C ASN A 430 -12.64 17.40 0.93
N LEU A 431 -12.04 17.06 2.06
CA LEU A 431 -10.97 16.08 2.13
C LEU A 431 -11.55 14.71 2.46
N LEU A 432 -11.30 13.72 1.62
CA LEU A 432 -11.59 12.32 1.91
C LEU A 432 -10.37 11.71 2.59
N VAL A 433 -10.59 11.03 3.71
CA VAL A 433 -9.53 10.42 4.51
C VAL A 433 -9.82 8.93 4.69
N GLY A 434 -8.92 8.08 4.21
CA GLY A 434 -8.99 6.64 4.42
C GLY A 434 -8.53 6.27 5.83
N PHE A 435 -9.24 5.38 6.50
CA PHE A 435 -8.87 4.84 7.81
C PHE A 435 -8.53 3.35 7.71
N LEU A 436 -7.32 2.99 8.11
CA LEU A 436 -6.84 1.62 8.10
C LEU A 436 -7.39 0.81 9.29
N LYS A 437 -7.45 1.36 10.50
CA LYS A 437 -7.89 0.61 11.69
C LYS A 437 -9.41 0.56 11.78
N HIS A 438 -10.08 1.68 11.53
CA HIS A 438 -11.54 1.76 11.58
C HIS A 438 -12.22 1.30 10.28
N GLN A 439 -11.45 1.04 9.22
CA GLN A 439 -11.95 0.48 7.96
C GLN A 439 -13.04 1.35 7.31
N GLN A 440 -12.74 2.65 7.21
CA GLN A 440 -13.68 3.69 6.82
C GLN A 440 -13.07 4.67 5.83
N ILE A 441 -13.92 5.35 5.07
CA ILE A 441 -13.60 6.65 4.47
C ILE A 441 -14.40 7.69 5.24
N VAL A 442 -13.71 8.74 5.69
CA VAL A 442 -14.32 9.92 6.31
C VAL A 442 -14.18 11.11 5.38
N ARG A 443 -15.29 11.79 5.11
CA ARG A 443 -15.33 13.11 4.48
C ARG A 443 -15.17 14.17 5.56
N VAL A 444 -14.09 14.94 5.47
CA VAL A 444 -13.77 16.07 6.32
C VAL A 444 -14.17 17.34 5.57
N VAL A 445 -15.13 18.07 6.11
CA VAL A 445 -15.60 19.36 5.58
C VAL A 445 -14.76 20.48 6.18
N LEU A 446 -14.27 21.36 5.32
CA LEU A 446 -13.33 22.41 5.67
C LEU A 446 -13.94 23.80 5.47
N ASP A 447 -13.64 24.71 6.41
CA ASP A 447 -13.74 26.16 6.23
C ASP A 447 -12.32 26.75 6.33
N GLY A 448 -11.69 26.92 5.17
CA GLY A 448 -10.25 27.19 5.08
C GLY A 448 -9.43 26.07 5.73
N HIS A 449 -8.70 26.41 6.80
CA HIS A 449 -7.90 25.48 7.60
C HIS A 449 -8.61 24.99 8.86
N THR A 450 -9.95 25.09 8.92
CA THR A 450 -10.75 24.62 10.06
C THR A 450 -11.61 23.44 9.64
N VAL A 451 -11.55 22.33 10.39
CA VAL A 451 -12.52 21.23 10.24
C VAL A 451 -13.83 21.63 10.88
N VAL A 452 -14.90 21.65 10.09
CA VAL A 452 -16.25 22.00 10.57
C VAL A 452 -17.16 20.78 10.72
N LYS A 453 -16.86 19.68 10.01
CA LYS A 453 -17.64 18.44 10.09
C LYS A 453 -16.83 17.23 9.62
N GLU A 454 -17.15 16.09 10.20
CA GLU A 454 -16.73 14.76 9.73
C GLU A 454 -17.97 13.91 9.43
N GLU A 455 -17.90 13.13 8.36
CA GLU A 455 -18.93 12.17 7.98
C GLU A 455 -18.27 10.87 7.52
N VAL A 456 -18.73 9.73 8.04
CA VAL A 456 -18.34 8.42 7.50
C VAL A 456 -19.11 8.19 6.20
N VAL A 457 -18.40 8.09 5.07
CA VAL A 457 -19.01 7.91 3.73
C VAL A 457 -18.87 6.48 3.19
N LEU A 458 -17.93 5.71 3.74
CA LEU A 458 -17.80 4.28 3.49
C LEU A 458 -17.34 3.61 4.79
N LYS A 459 -17.83 2.39 5.06
CA LYS A 459 -17.39 1.58 6.19
C LYS A 459 -17.42 0.09 5.85
N GLU A 460 -16.78 -0.72 6.69
CA GLU A 460 -16.90 -2.19 6.69
C GLU A 460 -16.47 -2.85 5.36
N SER A 461 -15.72 -2.13 4.52
CA SER A 461 -15.17 -2.65 3.27
C SER A 461 -13.74 -3.18 3.42
N GLY A 462 -13.13 -2.96 4.59
CA GLY A 462 -11.74 -3.29 4.89
C GLY A 462 -10.88 -2.05 5.11
N ARG A 463 -9.59 -2.28 5.35
CA ARG A 463 -8.61 -1.24 5.68
C ARG A 463 -8.35 -0.35 4.46
N VAL A 464 -8.77 0.91 4.52
CA VAL A 464 -8.64 1.85 3.39
C VAL A 464 -7.21 2.36 3.31
N ARG A 465 -6.53 1.99 2.23
CA ARG A 465 -5.13 2.32 1.96
C ARG A 465 -4.99 3.59 1.13
N GLU A 466 -5.72 3.66 0.03
CA GLU A 466 -5.62 4.74 -0.95
C GLU A 466 -7.01 5.14 -1.44
N ILE A 467 -7.17 6.43 -1.74
CA ILE A 467 -8.36 6.98 -2.37
C ILE A 467 -7.87 7.83 -3.54
N LYS A 468 -8.37 7.58 -4.74
CA LYS A 468 -7.99 8.32 -5.94
C LYS A 468 -9.21 8.68 -6.76
N THR A 469 -9.34 9.94 -7.17
CA THR A 469 -10.34 10.32 -8.15
C THR A 469 -9.89 9.85 -9.54
N GLY A 470 -10.72 9.04 -10.21
CA GLY A 470 -10.47 8.61 -11.58
C GLY A 470 -10.89 9.66 -12.61
N PRO A 471 -10.45 9.50 -13.88
CA PRO A 471 -10.78 10.42 -14.98
C PRO A 471 -12.29 10.46 -15.30
N ASP A 472 -13.02 9.40 -14.93
CA ASP A 472 -14.48 9.34 -15.03
C ASP A 472 -15.21 10.02 -13.86
N GLY A 473 -14.47 10.62 -12.92
CA GLY A 473 -14.99 11.27 -11.71
C GLY A 473 -15.37 10.30 -10.57
N SER A 474 -15.25 8.99 -10.75
CA SER A 474 -15.50 8.02 -9.68
C SER A 474 -14.36 8.03 -8.67
N LEU A 475 -14.61 7.57 -7.44
CA LEU A 475 -13.55 7.33 -6.47
C LEU A 475 -13.08 5.87 -6.59
N TYR A 476 -11.78 5.67 -6.72
CA TYR A 476 -11.13 4.37 -6.71
C TYR A 476 -10.43 4.17 -5.37
N VAL A 477 -10.70 3.05 -4.71
CA VAL A 477 -10.27 2.81 -3.33
C VAL A 477 -9.48 1.51 -3.25
N LEU A 478 -8.25 1.59 -2.76
CA LEU A 478 -7.45 0.40 -2.48
C LEU A 478 -7.71 -0.08 -1.06
N ILE A 479 -8.02 -1.37 -0.92
CA ILE A 479 -8.19 -2.03 0.37
C ILE A 479 -7.01 -3.00 0.57
N ASP A 480 -6.08 -2.69 1.48
CA ASP A 480 -4.77 -3.35 1.52
C ASP A 480 -4.87 -4.86 1.81
N ARG A 481 -5.20 -5.27 3.03
CA ARG A 481 -5.15 -6.68 3.45
C ARG A 481 -6.29 -7.53 2.92
N ARG A 482 -7.38 -6.91 2.47
CA ARG A 482 -8.44 -7.62 1.75
C ARG A 482 -8.11 -7.79 0.27
N GLY A 483 -7.11 -7.06 -0.23
CA GLY A 483 -6.62 -7.25 -1.59
C GLY A 483 -7.62 -6.82 -2.65
N MET A 484 -8.24 -5.66 -2.49
CA MET A 484 -9.32 -5.21 -3.38
C MET A 484 -9.08 -3.83 -3.98
N ILE A 485 -9.70 -3.61 -5.15
CA ILE A 485 -9.96 -2.29 -5.71
C ILE A 485 -11.47 -2.08 -5.76
N LEU A 486 -11.95 -1.03 -5.12
CA LEU A 486 -13.34 -0.61 -5.17
C LEU A 486 -13.50 0.60 -6.07
N ARG A 487 -14.67 0.75 -6.67
CA ARG A 487 -15.14 1.95 -7.34
C ARG A 487 -16.40 2.46 -6.66
N LEU A 488 -16.41 3.74 -6.31
CA LEU A 488 -17.56 4.43 -5.72
C LEU A 488 -18.12 5.46 -6.70
N THR A 489 -19.43 5.42 -6.89
CA THR A 489 -20.20 6.38 -7.71
C THR A 489 -21.51 6.71 -7.02
N PRO A 490 -22.05 7.93 -7.14
CA PRO A 490 -23.41 8.20 -6.69
C PRO A 490 -24.41 7.39 -7.52
N GLU A 491 -25.47 6.90 -6.88
CA GLU A 491 -26.65 6.40 -7.59
C GLU A 491 -27.33 7.54 -8.36
N LYS A 492 -28.01 7.18 -9.46
CA LYS A 492 -28.70 8.12 -10.34
C LYS A 492 -30.06 8.54 -9.81
#